data_AF-A0A9N7LWM6-F1
#
_entry.id   AF-A0A9N7LWM6-F1
#
_cell.length_a   1.000
_cell.length_b   1.000
_cell.length_c   1.000
_cell.angle_alpha   90.00
_cell.angle_beta   90.00
_cell.angle_gamma   90.00
#
_symmetry.space_group_name_H-M   'P 1'
#
loop_
_entity.id
_entity.type
_entity.pdbx_description
1 polymer ?
#
loop_
_entity_poly.entity_id
_entity_poly.type
_entity_poly.pdbx_seq_one_letter_code
_entity_poly.pdbx_strand_id
1 'polypeptide(L)'
;MTPDSVSLVIENRYFGEAIRHRLTMLHMISTRVIGVGEYHISNEQDGVINARYLSTAAMKSGGAIGVGRARGDTSNGFPGDYRAQYFDAAGDLTGDLDLRIQRSGASYRLTWRHRRQNVSLPAAVGEVIFEGIGFPSGDRSMAVSYWMTEQVSAAIERRPLL
;
A
#
# COMPACT_ATOMS: atom_id res chain seq x y z
N MET A 1 0.77 25.48 53.78
CA MET A 1 1.83 24.48 54.05
C MET A 1 1.18 23.11 54.04
N THR A 2 1.67 22.23 53.18
CA THR A 2 1.28 20.83 53.02
C THR A 2 1.61 19.99 54.26
N PRO A 3 0.93 18.84 54.41
CA PRO A 3 1.61 17.55 54.26
C PRO A 3 0.83 16.64 53.30
N ASP A 4 1.43 16.09 52.25
CA ASP A 4 2.32 14.91 52.20
C ASP A 4 1.65 13.56 52.53
N SER A 5 1.45 12.82 51.44
CA SER A 5 1.72 11.39 51.23
C SER A 5 1.01 10.32 52.07
N VAL A 6 -0.05 9.76 51.48
CA VAL A 6 -0.41 8.34 51.66
C VAL A 6 -0.14 7.61 50.35
N SER A 7 0.92 6.80 50.33
CA SER A 7 1.17 5.79 49.32
C SER A 7 0.09 4.71 49.41
N LEU A 8 -0.68 4.52 48.34
CA LEU A 8 -1.42 3.28 48.12
C LEU A 8 -0.85 2.61 46.87
N VAL A 9 -0.03 1.60 47.12
CA VAL A 9 0.36 0.58 46.15
C VAL A 9 -0.91 -0.15 45.73
N ILE A 10 -1.25 -0.13 44.45
CA ILE A 10 -2.13 -1.12 43.85
C ILE A 10 -1.32 -1.82 42.76
N GLU A 11 -0.84 -3.01 43.11
CA GLU A 11 -0.29 -3.99 42.18
C GLU A 11 -1.36 -4.38 41.14
N ASN A 12 -0.98 -4.18 39.88
CA ASN A 12 -0.97 -5.18 38.82
C ASN A 12 -2.13 -6.19 38.82
N ARG A 13 -3.07 -6.05 37.87
CA ARG A 13 -3.69 -7.17 37.16
C ARG A 13 -4.66 -6.73 36.05
N TYR A 14 -4.34 -7.21 34.85
CA TYR A 14 -5.26 -7.71 33.83
C TYR A 14 -5.94 -6.75 32.81
N PHE A 15 -5.71 -7.14 31.55
CA PHE A 15 -6.53 -6.98 30.34
C PHE A 15 -6.48 -5.65 29.56
N GLY A 16 -5.63 -5.64 28.53
CA GLY A 16 -6.13 -5.57 27.15
C GLY A 16 -6.89 -4.30 26.75
N GLU A 17 -6.31 -3.12 26.94
CA GLU A 17 -6.78 -1.95 26.21
C GLU A 17 -6.16 -1.92 24.82
N ALA A 18 -7.02 -2.13 23.82
CA ALA A 18 -6.76 -1.74 22.45
C ALA A 18 -6.28 -0.29 22.45
N ILE A 19 -5.00 -0.07 22.11
CA ILE A 19 -4.49 1.27 21.82
C ILE A 19 -5.30 1.77 20.64
N ARG A 20 -6.37 2.52 20.92
CA ARG A 20 -7.00 3.41 19.95
C ARG A 20 -5.95 4.46 19.64
N HIS A 21 -5.09 4.17 18.66
CA HIS A 21 -4.27 5.18 18.01
C HIS A 21 -5.23 6.26 17.54
N ARG A 22 -5.29 7.37 18.29
CA ARG A 22 -6.05 8.54 17.89
C ARG A 22 -5.37 9.03 16.63
N LEU A 23 -5.96 8.74 15.46
CA LEU A 23 -5.52 9.28 14.20
C LEU A 23 -5.57 10.81 14.34
N THR A 24 -4.41 11.44 14.51
CA THR A 24 -4.31 12.90 14.51
C THR A 24 -4.12 13.33 13.05
N MET A 25 -4.76 14.42 12.64
CA MET A 25 -4.56 15.03 11.31
C MET A 25 -3.06 15.20 10.98
N LEU A 26 -2.22 15.44 11.99
CA LEU A 26 -0.77 15.53 11.87
C LEU A 26 -0.12 14.26 11.28
N HIS A 27 -0.61 13.06 11.61
CA HIS A 27 -0.10 11.80 11.05
C HIS A 27 -0.51 11.59 9.60
N MET A 28 -1.59 12.24 9.14
CA MET A 28 -2.04 12.15 7.74
C MET A 28 -1.21 13.04 6.80
N ILE A 29 -0.52 14.07 7.32
CA ILE A 29 0.24 15.03 6.51
C ILE A 29 1.53 14.44 5.94
N SER A 30 2.11 13.40 6.57
CA SER A 30 3.38 12.82 6.13
C SER A 30 3.25 11.85 4.93
N THR A 31 2.05 11.33 4.67
CA THR A 31 1.84 10.32 3.61
C THR A 31 1.25 10.97 2.36
N ARG A 32 2.06 11.13 1.31
CA ARG A 32 1.58 11.60 0.00
C ARG A 32 1.08 10.42 -0.82
N VAL A 33 -0.23 10.26 -0.90
CA VAL A 33 -0.86 9.33 -1.86
C VAL A 33 -0.44 9.73 -3.27
N ILE A 34 0.15 8.80 -4.03
CA ILE A 34 0.66 9.05 -5.38
C ILE A 34 -0.24 8.47 -6.47
N GLY A 35 -1.27 7.72 -6.09
CA GLY A 35 -2.28 7.24 -7.01
C GLY A 35 -3.36 6.41 -6.35
N VAL A 36 -4.36 6.07 -7.16
CA VAL A 36 -5.49 5.21 -6.81
C VAL A 36 -5.61 4.08 -7.83
N GLY A 37 -6.29 3.01 -7.44
CA GLY A 37 -6.62 1.92 -8.34
C GLY A 37 -7.84 1.12 -7.90
N GLU A 38 -8.30 0.26 -8.79
CA GLU A 38 -9.36 -0.70 -8.56
C GLU A 38 -8.82 -2.08 -8.93
N TYR A 39 -8.91 -3.02 -8.01
CA TYR A 39 -8.48 -4.40 -8.18
C TYR A 39 -9.72 -5.29 -8.27
N HIS A 40 -9.68 -6.24 -9.18
CA HIS A 40 -10.75 -7.20 -9.40
C HIS A 40 -10.18 -8.60 -9.58
N ILE A 41 -10.60 -9.57 -8.76
CA ILE A 41 -10.23 -10.98 -8.96
C ILE A 41 -10.95 -11.49 -10.22
N SER A 42 -10.18 -11.85 -11.24
CA SER A 42 -10.69 -12.27 -12.55
C SER A 42 -11.74 -13.39 -12.43
N ASN A 43 -12.79 -13.31 -13.23
CA ASN A 43 -13.78 -14.39 -13.37
C ASN A 43 -13.42 -15.36 -14.51
N GLU A 44 -12.43 -14.99 -15.33
CA GLU A 44 -12.04 -15.72 -16.54
C GLU A 44 -10.82 -16.61 -16.31
N GLN A 45 -9.99 -16.27 -15.31
CA GLN A 45 -8.72 -16.94 -15.07
C GLN A 45 -8.45 -17.02 -13.57
N ASP A 46 -8.27 -18.24 -13.08
CA ASP A 46 -7.91 -18.50 -11.69
C ASP A 46 -6.54 -17.91 -11.37
N GLY A 47 -6.40 -17.42 -10.14
CA GLY A 47 -5.14 -16.86 -9.66
C GLY A 47 -4.76 -15.51 -10.29
N VAL A 48 -5.71 -14.82 -10.92
CA VAL A 48 -5.46 -13.52 -11.57
C VAL A 48 -6.27 -12.42 -10.89
N ILE A 49 -5.57 -11.32 -10.58
CA ILE A 49 -6.18 -10.04 -10.20
C ILE A 49 -5.90 -9.05 -11.33
N ASN A 50 -6.95 -8.46 -11.88
CA ASN A 50 -6.86 -7.35 -12.83
C ASN A 50 -6.89 -6.04 -12.05
N ALA A 51 -6.11 -5.06 -12.50
CA ALA A 51 -6.07 -3.73 -11.93
C ALA A 51 -6.34 -2.66 -12.98
N ARG A 52 -7.01 -1.59 -12.56
CA ARG A 52 -7.03 -0.30 -13.26
C ARG A 52 -6.47 0.73 -12.31
N TYR A 53 -5.60 1.62 -12.76
CA TYR A 53 -4.99 2.59 -11.85
C TYR A 53 -4.80 3.95 -12.52
N LEU A 54 -4.74 4.96 -11.67
CA LEU A 54 -4.47 6.33 -12.04
C LEU A 54 -3.42 6.90 -11.08
N SER A 55 -2.27 7.31 -11.62
CA SER A 55 -1.25 8.00 -10.84
C SER A 55 -1.50 9.51 -10.83
N THR A 56 -0.99 10.19 -9.82
CA THR A 56 -1.03 11.66 -9.74
C THR A 56 -0.28 12.31 -10.91
N ALA A 57 0.75 11.65 -11.45
CA ALA A 57 1.43 12.09 -12.67
C ALA A 57 0.50 12.02 -13.88
N ALA A 58 -0.22 10.90 -14.05
CA ALA A 58 -1.18 10.74 -15.14
C ALA A 58 -2.33 11.75 -15.05
N MET A 59 -2.79 12.10 -13.84
CA MET A 59 -3.79 13.17 -13.66
C MET A 59 -3.33 14.52 -14.19
N LYS A 60 -2.05 14.85 -14.05
CA LYS A 60 -1.48 16.12 -14.56
C LYS A 60 -1.34 16.13 -16.08
N SER A 61 -1.25 14.95 -16.71
CA SER A 61 -1.06 14.79 -18.15
C SER A 61 -2.33 14.33 -18.89
N GLY A 62 -3.52 14.58 -18.33
CA GLY A 62 -4.81 14.31 -19.02
C GLY A 62 -5.60 13.10 -18.52
N GLY A 63 -5.20 12.47 -17.41
CA GLY A 63 -6.03 11.48 -16.71
C GLY A 63 -6.05 10.07 -17.31
N ALA A 64 -5.02 9.70 -18.08
CA ALA A 64 -4.97 8.40 -18.74
C ALA A 64 -4.88 7.25 -17.70
N ILE A 65 -5.77 6.26 -17.83
CA ILE A 65 -5.86 5.11 -16.91
C ILE A 65 -4.91 4.02 -17.39
N GLY A 66 -4.01 3.59 -16.52
CA GLY A 66 -3.18 2.40 -16.72
C GLY A 66 -3.90 1.13 -16.29
N VAL A 67 -3.37 -0.01 -16.73
CA VAL A 67 -3.88 -1.34 -16.38
C VAL A 67 -2.81 -2.18 -15.71
N GLY A 68 -3.22 -3.13 -14.88
CA GLY A 68 -2.29 -4.04 -14.23
C GLY A 68 -2.84 -5.45 -14.15
N ARG A 69 -1.93 -6.39 -13.93
CA ARG A 69 -2.24 -7.80 -13.79
C ARG A 69 -1.33 -8.43 -12.75
N ALA A 70 -1.94 -8.99 -11.71
CA ALA A 70 -1.23 -9.74 -10.68
C ALA A 70 -1.57 -11.24 -10.79
N ARG A 71 -0.55 -12.09 -10.67
CA ARG A 71 -0.68 -13.56 -10.69
C ARG A 71 -0.22 -14.16 -9.36
N GLY A 72 -1.04 -15.01 -8.77
CA GLY A 72 -0.82 -15.65 -7.47
C GLY A 72 -2.00 -16.52 -7.07
N ASP A 73 -2.10 -16.93 -5.81
CA ASP A 73 -3.26 -17.69 -5.31
C ASP A 73 -4.40 -16.73 -4.94
N THR A 74 -5.61 -16.97 -5.48
CA THR A 74 -6.82 -16.20 -5.17
C THR A 74 -7.93 -17.06 -4.56
N SER A 75 -7.62 -18.31 -4.18
CA SER A 75 -8.58 -19.24 -3.57
C SER A 75 -9.22 -18.70 -2.29
N ASN A 76 -8.48 -17.87 -1.55
CA ASN A 76 -8.92 -17.22 -0.31
C ASN A 76 -9.23 -15.72 -0.49
N GLY A 77 -9.56 -15.30 -1.70
CA GLY A 77 -9.80 -13.90 -2.04
C GLY A 77 -8.50 -13.15 -2.34
N PHE A 78 -8.40 -11.91 -1.86
CA PHE A 78 -7.24 -11.03 -2.10
C PHE A 78 -5.97 -11.31 -1.26
N PRO A 79 -6.01 -11.86 -0.03
CA PRO A 79 -4.79 -12.09 0.72
C PRO A 79 -3.85 -13.09 0.03
N GLY A 80 -2.58 -12.71 -0.11
CA GLY A 80 -1.59 -13.55 -0.75
C GLY A 80 -0.36 -12.78 -1.23
N ASP A 81 0.54 -13.52 -1.86
CA ASP A 81 1.72 -12.99 -2.56
C ASP A 81 1.51 -13.17 -4.07
N TYR A 82 1.78 -12.09 -4.83
CA TYR A 82 1.49 -12.00 -6.26
C TYR A 82 2.67 -11.37 -7.00
N ARG A 83 2.93 -11.85 -8.21
CA ARG A 83 3.72 -11.07 -9.18
C ARG A 83 2.78 -10.11 -9.92
N ALA A 84 2.99 -8.82 -9.76
CA ALA A 84 2.17 -7.76 -10.34
C ALA A 84 2.91 -7.02 -11.44
N GLN A 85 2.29 -6.92 -12.62
CA GLN A 85 2.77 -6.12 -13.75
C GLN A 85 1.81 -4.98 -14.01
N TYR A 86 2.33 -3.77 -14.27
CA TYR A 86 1.56 -2.56 -14.55
C TYR A 86 2.00 -1.95 -15.86
N PHE A 87 1.02 -1.45 -16.60
CA PHE A 87 1.17 -0.88 -17.92
C PHE A 87 0.47 0.48 -17.97
N ASP A 88 1.10 1.46 -18.59
CA ASP A 88 0.43 2.73 -18.83
C ASP A 88 -0.67 2.60 -19.90
N ALA A 89 -1.29 3.73 -20.24
CA ALA A 89 -2.37 3.75 -21.24
C ALA A 89 -1.90 3.48 -22.67
N ALA A 90 -0.59 3.60 -22.96
CA ALA A 90 0.00 3.21 -24.25
C ALA A 90 0.28 1.70 -24.31
N GLY A 91 0.22 1.00 -23.17
CA GLY A 91 0.53 -0.41 -23.05
C GLY A 91 1.99 -0.69 -22.70
N ASP A 92 2.77 0.36 -22.40
CA ASP A 92 4.17 0.21 -22.02
C ASP A 92 4.29 -0.27 -20.57
N LEU A 93 5.18 -1.23 -20.33
CA LEU A 93 5.42 -1.77 -19.00
C LEU A 93 6.05 -0.69 -18.11
N THR A 94 5.35 -0.30 -17.05
CA THR A 94 5.79 0.70 -16.08
C THR A 94 6.19 0.09 -14.74
N GLY A 95 5.82 -1.16 -14.48
CA GLY A 95 6.15 -1.84 -13.23
C GLY A 95 6.11 -3.37 -13.33
N ASP A 96 7.11 -4.05 -12.77
CA ASP A 96 7.09 -5.49 -12.45
C ASP A 96 7.51 -5.68 -10.99
N LEU A 97 6.59 -6.12 -10.14
CA LEU A 97 6.67 -6.00 -8.68
C LEU A 97 6.23 -7.27 -7.97
N ASP A 98 6.80 -7.49 -6.79
CA ASP A 98 6.28 -8.47 -5.84
C ASP A 98 5.26 -7.77 -4.94
N LEU A 99 3.99 -8.04 -5.19
CA LEU A 99 2.86 -7.53 -4.44
C LEU A 99 2.48 -8.52 -3.34
N ARG A 100 2.47 -8.05 -2.09
CA ARG A 100 1.87 -8.78 -0.97
C ARG A 100 0.65 -8.05 -0.47
N ILE A 101 -0.48 -8.76 -0.38
CA ILE A 101 -1.74 -8.27 0.15
C ILE A 101 -2.03 -9.01 1.45
N GLN A 102 -2.29 -8.27 2.53
CA GLN A 102 -2.58 -8.82 3.84
C GLN A 102 -3.88 -8.23 4.37
N ARG A 103 -4.76 -9.06 4.93
CA ARG A 103 -5.95 -8.58 5.63
C ARG A 103 -5.52 -7.83 6.89
N SER A 104 -6.12 -6.67 7.12
CA SER A 104 -5.87 -5.79 8.26
C SER A 104 -7.22 -5.29 8.80
N GLY A 105 -7.86 -6.10 9.64
CA GLY A 105 -9.23 -5.84 10.07
C GLY A 105 -10.22 -5.88 8.90
N ALA A 106 -10.96 -4.79 8.69
CA ALA A 106 -11.94 -4.66 7.60
C ALA A 106 -11.32 -4.20 6.25
N SER A 107 -10.02 -3.88 6.23
CA SER A 107 -9.29 -3.44 5.04
C SER A 107 -8.13 -4.38 4.71
N TYR A 108 -7.34 -4.02 3.71
CA TYR A 108 -6.13 -4.71 3.33
C TYR A 108 -4.94 -3.77 3.38
N ARG A 109 -3.79 -4.27 3.85
CA ARG A 109 -2.48 -3.65 3.66
C ARG A 109 -1.84 -4.23 2.40
N LEU A 110 -1.34 -3.37 1.53
CA LEU A 110 -0.62 -3.75 0.32
C LEU A 110 0.82 -3.26 0.43
N THR A 111 1.76 -4.11 0.02
CA THR A 111 3.18 -3.74 -0.10
C THR A 111 3.69 -4.22 -1.45
N TRP A 112 4.38 -3.34 -2.17
CA TRP A 112 5.04 -3.68 -3.42
C TRP A 112 6.55 -3.63 -3.24
N ARG A 113 7.21 -4.73 -3.56
CA ARG A 113 8.67 -4.87 -3.49
C ARG A 113 9.30 -4.82 -4.86
N HIS A 114 10.45 -4.15 -4.92
CA HIS A 114 11.23 -4.00 -6.14
C HIS A 114 11.73 -5.35 -6.66
N ARG A 115 11.65 -5.55 -7.98
CA ARG A 115 12.22 -6.71 -8.69
C ARG A 115 13.28 -6.23 -9.65
N ARG A 116 14.24 -7.11 -10.00
CA ARG A 116 15.35 -6.79 -10.93
C ARG A 116 14.89 -6.28 -12.29
N GLN A 117 13.73 -6.74 -12.76
CA GLN A 117 13.17 -6.37 -14.06
C GLN A 117 12.45 -5.02 -14.03
N ASN A 118 12.37 -4.37 -12.87
CA ASN A 118 11.65 -3.13 -12.72
C ASN A 118 12.57 -1.92 -12.92
N VAL A 119 12.00 -0.86 -13.48
CA VAL A 119 12.67 0.39 -13.87
C VAL A 119 13.45 1.01 -12.70
N SER A 120 14.50 1.76 -13.04
CA SER A 120 15.52 2.41 -12.20
C SER A 120 15.03 3.21 -10.99
N LEU A 121 14.51 2.53 -9.98
CA LEU A 121 14.27 3.10 -8.65
C LEU A 121 15.53 2.97 -7.78
N PRO A 122 15.80 3.93 -6.89
CA PRO A 122 16.91 3.83 -5.93
C PRO A 122 16.56 2.87 -4.79
N ALA A 123 16.29 1.61 -5.11
CA ALA A 123 15.88 0.58 -4.18
C ALA A 123 16.57 -0.76 -4.49
N ALA A 124 16.93 -1.51 -3.46
CA ALA A 124 17.44 -2.86 -3.63
C ALA A 124 16.32 -3.83 -4.04
N VAL A 125 16.69 -4.93 -4.70
CA VAL A 125 15.74 -6.02 -4.99
C VAL A 125 15.16 -6.56 -3.69
N GLY A 126 13.84 -6.70 -3.64
CA GLY A 126 13.11 -7.12 -2.44
C GLY A 126 12.76 -5.99 -1.46
N GLU A 127 13.30 -4.79 -1.66
CA GLU A 127 12.95 -3.61 -0.85
C GLU A 127 11.53 -3.14 -1.15
N VAL A 128 10.79 -2.74 -0.11
CA VAL A 128 9.43 -2.19 -0.26
C VAL A 128 9.54 -0.77 -0.81
N ILE A 129 8.99 -0.57 -2.00
CA ILE A 129 9.03 0.72 -2.69
C ILE A 129 7.69 1.46 -2.65
N PHE A 130 6.60 0.71 -2.54
CA PHE A 130 5.26 1.26 -2.36
C PHE A 130 4.55 0.56 -1.22
N GLU A 131 3.71 1.32 -0.54
CA GLU A 131 2.73 0.85 0.42
C GLU A 131 1.34 1.35 0.02
N GLY A 132 0.31 0.69 0.53
CA GLY A 132 -1.06 1.03 0.19
C GLY A 132 -2.09 0.39 1.10
N ILE A 133 -3.31 0.91 0.98
CA ILE A 133 -4.49 0.38 1.65
C ILE A 133 -5.53 0.03 0.60
N GLY A 134 -6.17 -1.11 0.80
CA GLY A 134 -7.27 -1.59 0.00
C GLY A 134 -8.56 -1.68 0.80
N PHE A 135 -9.64 -1.13 0.25
CA PHE A 135 -10.99 -1.23 0.80
C PHE A 135 -11.85 -2.11 -0.10
N PRO A 136 -12.49 -3.18 0.42
CA PRO A 136 -13.45 -3.94 -0.36
C PRO A 136 -14.52 -3.01 -0.95
N SER A 137 -14.74 -3.11 -2.26
CA SER A 137 -15.81 -2.38 -2.98
C SER A 137 -16.88 -3.31 -3.55
N GLY A 138 -16.74 -4.62 -3.30
CA GLY A 138 -17.64 -5.69 -3.69
C GLY A 138 -17.00 -7.05 -3.37
N ASP A 139 -17.68 -8.15 -3.72
CA ASP A 139 -17.24 -9.50 -3.34
C ASP A 139 -15.88 -9.89 -3.93
N ARG A 140 -15.56 -9.37 -5.12
CA ARG A 140 -14.31 -9.63 -5.85
C ARG A 140 -13.58 -8.36 -6.24
N SER A 141 -13.97 -7.21 -5.69
CA SER A 141 -13.41 -5.90 -6.03
C SER A 141 -12.91 -5.15 -4.81
N MET A 142 -11.87 -4.34 -5.02
CA MET A 142 -11.24 -3.53 -3.98
C MET A 142 -10.75 -2.22 -4.57
N ALA A 143 -11.10 -1.10 -3.94
CA ALA A 143 -10.49 0.19 -4.21
C ALA A 143 -9.17 0.30 -3.44
N VAL A 144 -8.13 0.81 -4.10
CA VAL A 144 -6.76 0.88 -3.59
C VAL A 144 -6.27 2.32 -3.64
N SER A 145 -5.57 2.76 -2.59
CA SER A 145 -4.73 3.95 -2.62
C SER A 145 -3.31 3.54 -2.24
N TYR A 146 -2.31 4.15 -2.89
CA TYR A 146 -0.90 3.78 -2.69
C TYR A 146 0.02 5.01 -2.70
N TRP A 147 1.17 4.85 -2.07
CA TRP A 147 2.22 5.87 -1.89
C TRP A 147 3.61 5.23 -1.92
N MET A 148 4.64 6.05 -2.18
CA MET A 148 6.04 5.61 -2.04
C MET A 148 6.41 5.53 -0.57
N THR A 149 7.28 4.57 -0.22
CA THR A 149 7.86 4.54 1.13
C THR A 149 8.68 5.80 1.41
N GLU A 150 8.79 6.18 2.68
CA GLU A 150 9.56 7.37 3.10
C GLU A 150 11.01 7.29 2.65
N GLN A 151 11.63 6.11 2.77
CA GLN A 151 13.01 5.85 2.37
C GLN A 151 13.24 6.10 0.87
N VAL A 152 12.37 5.56 0.01
CA VAL A 152 12.49 5.74 -1.45
C VAL A 152 12.18 7.19 -1.84
N SER A 153 11.17 7.80 -1.22
CA SER A 153 10.82 9.21 -1.44
C SER A 153 12.01 10.13 -1.10
N ALA A 154 12.60 9.95 0.08
CA ALA A 154 13.76 10.73 0.51
C ALA A 154 14.99 10.50 -0.38
N ALA A 155 15.20 9.28 -0.88
CA ALA A 155 16.28 8.97 -1.81
C ALA A 155 16.11 9.68 -3.17
N ILE A 156 14.88 9.81 -3.66
CA ILE A 156 14.56 10.56 -4.89
C ILE A 156 14.73 12.06 -4.66
N GLU A 157 14.19 12.61 -3.58
CA GLU A 157 14.27 14.06 -3.26
C GLU A 157 15.72 14.55 -3.05
N ARG A 158 16.62 13.67 -2.59
CA ARG A 158 18.04 13.98 -2.42
C ARG A 158 18.85 13.94 -3.72
N ARG A 159 18.28 13.48 -4.84
CA ARG A 159 18.97 13.54 -6.13
C ARG A 159 18.89 14.98 -6.66
N PRO A 160 20.01 15.61 -7.04
CA PRO A 160 19.95 16.86 -7.78
C PRO A 160 19.14 16.63 -9.06
N LEU A 161 18.20 17.53 -9.34
CA LEU A 161 17.50 17.58 -10.62
C LEU A 161 18.58 17.72 -11.70
N LEU A 162 18.77 16.67 -12.49
CA LEU A 162 19.63 16.70 -13.69
C LEU A 162 19.02 17.63 -14.74
#